data_AF-A0A847N1C0-F1
#
_entry.id   AF-A0A847N1C0-F1
#
_cell.length_a   1.000
_cell.length_b   1.000
_cell.length_c   1.000
_cell.angle_alpha   90.00
_cell.angle_beta   90.00
_cell.angle_gamma   90.00
#
_symmetry.space_group_name_H-M   'P 1'
#
loop_
_entity.id
_entity.type
_entity.pdbx_description
1 polymer ?
#
loop_
_entity_poly.entity_id
_entity_poly.type
_entity_poly.pdbx_seq_one_letter_code
_entity_poly.pdbx_strand_id
1 'polypeptide(L)'
;MKRLSILLSLLVMMMVLTSCATNVTVRHLVPGDVDLSGFRSLAVASTSAYKFPTSRPLSPWISGLQETDFTLSSGYEASLGAQIADLATKTMLQSVGETEYFSILPPAITDAYVTLGSIGEDMRSMLQSKGVQALLVSDITYVDMDESIVGRDIRTYVTEGAKNYEKVTSREYFLVQQATLSLTYSVIDLAQNHVLVSRSFTGKQERETKIGTRIYLFDTAAPGAYRDERRYASGHAPSFAPLFEQILDEFSSTIATQLAPSYQLSRLPLLANKPKLKEAEAAYKLARQGSYAPAQILFHELWEQERHLPSGYNAALLLEALGTIDEAVDLMSIVYHSTASQQAHDALLRMQEAQSGQKKAERQISGEVTRDGQGVTMTQYMVME
;
A
#
# COMPACT_ATOMS: atom_id res chain seq x y z
N MET A 1 -8.67 -37.03 35.49
CA MET A 1 -9.25 -35.75 35.96
C MET A 1 -8.19 -34.72 36.41
N LYS A 2 -7.23 -35.05 37.30
CA LYS A 2 -6.20 -34.09 37.74
C LYS A 2 -5.30 -33.52 36.62
N ARG A 3 -4.93 -34.31 35.60
CA ARG A 3 -4.11 -33.84 34.47
C ARG A 3 -4.84 -32.89 33.50
N LEU A 4 -6.16 -33.08 33.34
CA LEU A 4 -7.00 -32.20 32.50
C LEU A 4 -7.21 -30.83 33.18
N SER A 5 -7.35 -30.82 34.51
CA SER A 5 -7.46 -29.58 35.31
C SER A 5 -6.17 -28.75 35.29
N ILE A 6 -4.99 -29.39 35.26
CA ILE A 6 -3.70 -28.71 35.16
C ILE A 6 -3.47 -28.14 33.75
N LEU A 7 -3.86 -28.86 32.70
CA LEU A 7 -3.81 -28.37 31.31
C LEU A 7 -4.77 -27.20 31.07
N LEU A 8 -5.97 -27.26 31.65
CA LEU A 8 -6.95 -26.18 31.54
C LEU A 8 -6.52 -24.94 32.33
N SER A 9 -5.90 -25.10 33.51
CA SER A 9 -5.35 -23.97 34.26
C SER A 9 -4.12 -23.35 33.58
N LEU A 10 -3.27 -24.16 32.95
CA LEU A 10 -2.17 -23.66 32.11
C LEU A 10 -2.67 -22.92 30.87
N LEU A 11 -3.71 -23.42 30.20
CA LEU A 11 -4.31 -22.75 29.03
C LEU A 11 -4.97 -21.42 29.41
N VAL A 12 -5.69 -21.37 30.53
CA VAL A 12 -6.28 -20.14 31.06
C VAL A 12 -5.19 -19.16 31.52
N MET A 13 -4.11 -19.63 32.16
CA MET A 13 -2.98 -18.78 32.53
C MET A 13 -2.21 -18.26 31.30
N MET A 14 -2.13 -19.05 30.23
CA MET A 14 -1.51 -18.66 28.97
C MET A 14 -2.39 -17.67 28.17
N MET A 15 -3.72 -17.75 28.29
CA MET A 15 -4.63 -16.74 27.76
C MET A 15 -4.58 -15.41 28.54
N VAL A 16 -4.43 -15.44 29.87
CA VAL A 16 -4.34 -14.22 30.70
C VAL A 16 -2.98 -13.50 30.55
N LEU A 17 -1.93 -14.20 30.09
CA LEU A 17 -0.62 -13.61 29.82
C LEU A 17 -0.47 -12.99 28.41
N THR A 18 -1.53 -13.00 27.60
CA THR A 18 -1.59 -12.13 26.41
C THR A 18 -1.90 -10.71 26.86
N SER A 19 -0.92 -10.07 27.50
CA SER A 19 -0.90 -8.63 27.72
C SER A 19 -0.98 -7.96 26.34
N CYS A 20 -2.18 -7.63 25.88
CA CYS A 20 -2.38 -6.70 24.78
C CYS A 20 -1.63 -5.42 25.16
N ALA A 21 -0.46 -5.21 24.53
CA ALA A 21 0.27 -3.96 24.67
C ALA A 21 -0.70 -2.83 24.33
N THR A 22 -0.84 -1.86 25.23
CA THR A 22 -1.71 -0.71 24.98
C THR A 22 -1.03 0.11 23.90
N ASN A 23 -1.69 0.25 22.75
CA ASN A 23 -1.15 1.02 21.63
C ASN A 23 -1.80 2.40 21.60
N VAL A 24 -1.00 3.39 21.25
CA VAL A 24 -1.43 4.76 20.99
C VAL A 24 -1.32 5.02 19.50
N THR A 25 -2.31 5.70 18.93
CA THR A 25 -2.25 6.11 17.52
C THR A 25 -1.66 7.52 17.46
N VAL A 26 -0.56 7.67 16.73
CA VAL A 26 0.06 8.97 16.46
C VAL A 26 -0.13 9.33 14.99
N ARG A 27 -0.18 10.63 14.71
CA ARG A 27 -0.37 11.18 13.37
C ARG A 27 0.77 12.14 13.08
N HIS A 28 1.59 11.84 12.09
CA HIS A 28 2.70 12.71 11.69
C HIS A 28 2.44 13.32 10.33
N LEU A 29 2.78 14.59 10.18
CA LEU A 29 2.84 15.23 8.88
C LEU A 29 4.19 14.86 8.24
N VAL A 30 4.12 14.22 7.08
CA VAL A 30 5.28 13.73 6.33
C VAL A 30 5.42 14.55 5.04
N PRO A 31 6.63 14.99 4.67
CA PRO A 31 6.84 15.79 3.46
C PRO A 31 6.61 14.94 2.21
N GLY A 32 6.27 15.61 1.11
CA GLY A 32 6.33 14.99 -0.21
C GLY A 32 7.78 14.65 -0.57
N ASP A 33 7.98 13.53 -1.25
CA ASP A 33 9.32 13.10 -1.71
C ASP A 33 9.97 14.15 -2.62
N VAL A 34 9.15 14.87 -3.38
CA VAL A 34 9.57 15.97 -4.26
C VAL A 34 9.05 17.28 -3.70
N ASP A 35 9.90 18.29 -3.69
CA ASP A 35 9.50 19.64 -3.31
C ASP A 35 8.76 20.33 -4.48
N LEU A 36 7.44 20.34 -4.38
CA LEU A 36 6.53 21.02 -5.31
C LEU A 36 5.90 22.28 -4.70
N SER A 37 6.53 22.86 -3.68
CA SER A 37 6.02 24.02 -2.94
C SER A 37 5.69 25.24 -3.81
N GLY A 38 6.47 25.46 -4.87
CA GLY A 38 6.25 26.51 -5.87
C GLY A 38 5.24 26.19 -6.97
N PHE A 39 4.68 24.97 -6.99
CA PHE A 39 3.85 24.44 -8.08
C PHE A 39 2.47 24.00 -7.58
N ARG A 40 1.65 24.97 -7.17
CA ARG A 40 0.29 24.78 -6.63
C ARG A 40 -0.79 24.59 -7.66
N SER A 41 -0.59 25.11 -8.86
CA SER A 41 -1.54 24.91 -9.96
C SER A 41 -0.99 23.89 -10.94
N LEU A 42 -1.63 22.73 -10.99
CA LEU A 42 -1.20 21.57 -11.76
C LEU A 42 -2.22 21.25 -12.85
N ALA A 43 -1.80 21.22 -14.10
CA ALA A 43 -2.59 20.61 -15.16
C ALA A 43 -2.28 19.12 -15.22
N VAL A 44 -3.30 18.28 -15.24
CA VAL A 44 -3.15 16.82 -15.40
C VAL A 44 -3.62 16.47 -16.80
N ALA A 45 -2.79 15.83 -17.60
CA ALA A 45 -3.15 15.29 -18.92
C ALA A 45 -3.66 13.84 -18.81
N SER A 46 -4.40 13.38 -19.81
CA SER A 46 -4.77 11.97 -19.90
C SER A 46 -3.54 11.08 -20.08
N THR A 47 -3.58 9.90 -19.46
CA THR A 47 -2.52 8.91 -19.57
C THR A 47 -2.44 8.37 -20.99
N SER A 48 -1.24 8.34 -21.57
CA SER A 48 -1.03 7.69 -22.87
C SER A 48 -1.22 6.18 -22.77
N ALA A 49 -2.08 5.63 -23.63
CA ALA A 49 -2.33 4.20 -23.68
C ALA A 49 -1.14 3.41 -24.21
N TYR A 50 -0.92 2.23 -23.64
CA TYR A 50 0.02 1.26 -24.17
C TYR A 50 -0.45 0.76 -25.54
N LYS A 51 0.45 0.83 -26.53
CA LYS A 51 0.20 0.33 -27.88
C LYS A 51 0.71 -1.11 -27.98
N PHE A 52 -0.21 -2.07 -27.94
CA PHE A 52 0.14 -3.46 -28.12
C PHE A 52 0.87 -3.68 -29.45
N PRO A 53 2.01 -4.41 -29.46
CA PRO A 53 2.73 -4.71 -30.68
C PRO A 53 1.84 -5.47 -31.67
N THR A 54 1.58 -4.88 -32.84
CA THR A 54 0.77 -5.51 -33.90
C THR A 54 1.39 -6.80 -34.44
N SER A 55 2.70 -6.99 -34.24
CA SER A 55 3.46 -8.16 -34.69
C SER A 55 3.25 -9.42 -33.84
N ARG A 56 2.59 -9.32 -32.68
CA ARG A 56 2.33 -10.45 -31.77
C ARG A 56 0.89 -10.37 -31.25
N PRO A 57 -0.10 -10.79 -32.05
CA PRO A 57 -1.48 -10.81 -31.58
C PRO A 57 -1.58 -11.77 -30.39
N LEU A 58 -2.26 -11.34 -29.34
CA LEU A 58 -2.61 -12.20 -28.22
C LEU A 58 -3.56 -13.30 -28.73
N SER A 59 -3.38 -14.52 -28.22
CA SER A 59 -4.21 -15.64 -28.62
C SER A 59 -5.66 -15.37 -28.20
N PRO A 60 -6.65 -15.47 -29.11
CA PRO A 60 -8.04 -15.23 -28.73
C PRO A 60 -8.65 -16.42 -27.98
N TRP A 61 -7.92 -17.52 -27.84
CA TRP A 61 -8.30 -18.68 -27.04
C TRP A 61 -7.14 -19.15 -26.15
N ILE A 62 -7.51 -19.76 -25.03
CA ILE A 62 -6.65 -20.44 -24.08
C ILE A 62 -6.84 -21.93 -24.33
N SER A 63 -5.78 -22.60 -24.78
CA SER A 63 -5.82 -24.04 -25.00
C SER A 63 -5.94 -24.78 -23.67
N GLY A 64 -6.90 -25.71 -23.60
CA GLY A 64 -6.98 -26.67 -22.52
C GLY A 64 -5.74 -27.56 -22.46
N LEU A 65 -5.56 -28.25 -21.32
CA LEU A 65 -4.55 -29.30 -21.20
C LEU A 65 -4.88 -30.44 -22.17
N GLN A 66 -3.88 -31.16 -22.68
CA GLN A 66 -4.02 -32.23 -23.70
C GLN A 66 -5.08 -33.29 -23.37
N GLU A 67 -5.35 -33.49 -22.08
CA GLU A 67 -6.30 -34.47 -21.57
C GLU A 67 -7.74 -33.91 -21.45
N THR A 68 -7.99 -32.64 -21.79
CA THR A 68 -9.26 -31.96 -21.49
C THR A 68 -9.79 -31.06 -22.61
N ASP A 69 -11.11 -30.97 -22.70
CA ASP A 69 -11.82 -30.03 -23.58
C ASP A 69 -12.07 -28.66 -22.91
N PHE A 70 -11.29 -28.29 -21.89
CA PHE A 70 -11.39 -26.98 -21.23
C PHE A 70 -10.69 -25.90 -22.06
N THR A 71 -11.16 -25.68 -23.30
CA THR A 71 -10.74 -24.52 -24.10
C THR A 71 -11.64 -23.35 -23.78
N LEU A 72 -11.04 -22.17 -23.59
CA LEU A 72 -11.74 -20.93 -23.26
C LEU A 72 -11.38 -19.86 -24.29
N SER A 73 -12.30 -18.95 -24.58
CA SER A 73 -11.94 -17.67 -25.19
C SER A 73 -11.15 -16.84 -24.17
N SER A 74 -10.14 -16.12 -24.64
CA SER A 74 -9.29 -15.27 -23.80
C SER A 74 -10.09 -14.17 -23.10
N GLY A 75 -9.63 -13.75 -21.92
CA GLY A 75 -10.15 -12.57 -21.21
C GLY A 75 -9.66 -11.24 -21.78
N TYR A 76 -8.84 -11.29 -22.84
CA TYR A 76 -8.33 -10.11 -23.53
C TYR A 76 -9.42 -9.40 -24.33
N GLU A 77 -9.45 -8.08 -24.22
CA GLU A 77 -10.34 -7.20 -24.97
C GLU A 77 -9.53 -6.23 -25.82
N ALA A 78 -9.93 -5.97 -27.08
CA ALA A 78 -9.20 -5.07 -27.97
C ALA A 78 -9.13 -3.61 -27.45
N SER A 79 -10.09 -3.20 -26.63
CA SER A 79 -10.14 -1.87 -26.00
C SER A 79 -9.36 -1.79 -24.69
N LEU A 80 -8.77 -2.90 -24.21
CA LEU A 80 -8.14 -2.99 -22.89
C LEU A 80 -7.05 -1.94 -22.67
N GLY A 81 -6.22 -1.64 -23.69
CA GLY A 81 -5.19 -0.59 -23.59
C GLY A 81 -5.77 0.80 -23.29
N ALA A 82 -6.90 1.13 -23.93
CA ALA A 82 -7.61 2.40 -23.67
C ALA A 82 -8.32 2.39 -22.32
N GLN A 83 -8.89 1.25 -21.90
CA GLN A 83 -9.50 1.09 -20.58
C GLN A 83 -8.46 1.28 -19.46
N ILE A 84 -7.28 0.67 -19.58
CA ILE A 84 -6.18 0.82 -18.62
C ILE A 84 -5.73 2.29 -18.54
N ALA A 85 -5.63 2.99 -19.67
CA ALA A 85 -5.25 4.40 -19.71
C ALA A 85 -6.29 5.31 -19.03
N ASP A 86 -7.58 5.05 -19.25
CA ASP A 86 -8.68 5.78 -18.59
C ASP A 86 -8.67 5.52 -17.07
N LEU A 87 -8.51 4.27 -16.65
CA LEU A 87 -8.33 3.89 -15.24
C LEU A 87 -7.13 4.62 -14.63
N ALA A 88 -5.96 4.55 -15.27
CA ALA A 88 -4.75 5.21 -14.78
C ALA A 88 -4.93 6.74 -14.66
N THR A 89 -5.62 7.36 -15.62
CA THR A 89 -5.95 8.79 -15.59
C THR A 89 -6.82 9.14 -14.39
N LYS A 90 -7.85 8.34 -14.11
CA LYS A 90 -8.72 8.52 -12.94
C LYS A 90 -7.95 8.32 -11.64
N THR A 91 -7.14 7.27 -11.55
CA THR A 91 -6.29 7.00 -10.37
C THR A 91 -5.33 8.16 -10.13
N MET A 92 -4.67 8.70 -11.17
CA MET A 92 -3.80 9.87 -11.04
C MET A 92 -4.56 11.10 -10.55
N LEU A 93 -5.71 11.41 -11.17
CA LEU A 93 -6.52 12.56 -10.78
C LEU A 93 -7.01 12.45 -9.34
N GLN A 94 -7.46 11.26 -8.92
CA GLN A 94 -7.88 10.98 -7.56
C GLN A 94 -6.71 11.11 -6.58
N SER A 95 -5.57 10.48 -6.88
CA SER A 95 -4.38 10.50 -6.01
C SER A 95 -3.86 11.92 -5.79
N VAL A 96 -3.87 12.76 -6.83
CA VAL A 96 -3.48 14.17 -6.72
C VAL A 96 -4.58 14.97 -6.01
N GLY A 97 -5.85 14.75 -6.33
CA GLY A 97 -6.99 15.47 -5.77
C GLY A 97 -7.17 15.27 -4.27
N GLU A 98 -7.01 14.04 -3.78
CA GLU A 98 -7.11 13.68 -2.36
C GLU A 98 -6.06 14.34 -1.48
N THR A 99 -4.95 14.83 -2.06
CA THR A 99 -3.93 15.57 -1.30
C THR A 99 -4.41 16.95 -0.87
N GLU A 100 -5.40 17.53 -1.57
CA GLU A 100 -5.85 18.92 -1.43
C GLU A 100 -4.72 19.98 -1.55
N TYR A 101 -3.52 19.55 -1.98
CA TYR A 101 -2.32 20.38 -2.04
C TYR A 101 -2.23 21.19 -3.33
N PHE A 102 -2.93 20.74 -4.38
CA PHE A 102 -2.93 21.32 -5.72
C PHE A 102 -4.31 21.83 -6.13
N SER A 103 -4.33 22.95 -6.84
CA SER A 103 -5.46 23.34 -7.71
C SER A 103 -5.28 22.66 -9.07
N ILE A 104 -6.21 21.80 -9.43
CA ILE A 104 -6.06 20.89 -10.58
C ILE A 104 -6.85 21.39 -11.79
N LEU A 105 -6.17 21.51 -12.94
CA LEU A 105 -6.83 21.57 -14.24
C LEU A 105 -7.02 20.14 -14.77
N PRO A 106 -8.27 19.69 -14.99
CA PRO A 106 -8.55 18.28 -15.28
C PRO A 106 -8.15 17.85 -16.71
N PRO A 107 -7.96 16.54 -16.94
CA PRO A 107 -7.55 15.97 -18.23
C PRO A 107 -8.32 16.49 -19.43
N ALA A 108 -9.66 16.52 -19.38
CA ALA A 108 -10.48 16.97 -20.50
C ALA A 108 -10.16 18.39 -21.00
N ILE A 109 -9.74 19.29 -20.11
CA ILE A 109 -9.35 20.66 -20.47
C ILE A 109 -7.87 20.70 -20.85
N THR A 110 -7.01 20.02 -20.08
CA THR A 110 -5.56 19.95 -20.34
C THR A 110 -5.27 19.37 -21.72
N ASP A 111 -5.94 18.28 -22.09
CA ASP A 111 -5.74 17.57 -23.36
C ASP A 111 -6.10 18.44 -24.57
N ALA A 112 -7.06 19.37 -24.42
CA ALA A 112 -7.37 20.34 -25.47
C ALA A 112 -6.17 21.25 -25.75
N TYR A 113 -5.48 21.73 -24.71
CA TYR A 113 -4.26 22.52 -24.87
C TYR A 113 -3.09 21.68 -25.41
N VAL A 114 -2.94 20.44 -24.93
CA VAL A 114 -1.91 19.51 -25.43
C VAL A 114 -2.12 19.23 -26.92
N THR A 115 -3.36 19.04 -27.36
CA THR A 115 -3.72 18.83 -28.76
C THR A 115 -3.37 20.05 -29.60
N LEU A 116 -3.69 21.27 -29.13
CA LEU A 116 -3.28 22.50 -29.81
C LEU A 116 -1.74 22.61 -29.90
N GLY A 117 -1.02 22.20 -28.85
CA GLY A 117 0.44 22.11 -28.87
C GLY A 117 0.97 21.20 -29.96
N SER A 118 0.32 20.05 -30.19
CA SER A 118 0.73 19.09 -31.21
C SER A 118 0.64 19.61 -32.65
N ILE A 119 -0.18 20.64 -32.89
CA ILE A 119 -0.33 21.31 -34.19
C ILE A 119 0.48 22.61 -34.29
N GLY A 120 1.37 22.89 -33.33
CA GLY A 120 2.32 24.00 -33.38
C GLY A 120 1.94 25.25 -32.56
N GLU A 121 0.82 25.23 -31.84
CA GLU A 121 0.47 26.32 -30.91
C GLU A 121 1.32 26.27 -29.64
N ASP A 122 1.50 27.41 -28.97
CA ASP A 122 2.27 27.47 -27.72
C ASP A 122 1.42 27.02 -26.51
N MET A 123 1.29 25.70 -26.35
CA MET A 123 0.61 25.04 -25.23
C MET A 123 1.03 25.61 -23.87
N ARG A 124 2.33 25.85 -23.67
CA ARG A 124 2.86 26.28 -22.37
C ARG A 124 2.36 27.67 -22.02
N SER A 125 2.49 28.61 -22.95
CA SER A 125 1.97 29.98 -22.76
C SER A 125 0.46 29.99 -22.51
N MET A 126 -0.29 29.12 -23.20
CA MET A 126 -1.74 29.00 -22.98
C MET A 126 -2.08 28.48 -21.57
N LEU A 127 -1.43 27.40 -21.11
CA LEU A 127 -1.64 26.87 -19.76
C LEU A 127 -1.20 27.87 -18.68
N GLN A 128 -0.07 28.55 -18.88
CA GLN A 128 0.41 29.61 -17.99
C GLN A 128 -0.56 30.80 -17.92
N SER A 129 -1.20 31.16 -19.03
CA SER A 129 -2.23 32.22 -19.04
C SER A 129 -3.46 31.87 -18.19
N LYS A 130 -3.67 30.58 -17.89
CA LYS A 130 -4.68 30.07 -16.96
C LYS A 130 -4.19 29.95 -15.52
N GLY A 131 -2.97 30.40 -15.23
CA GLY A 131 -2.34 30.33 -13.93
C GLY A 131 -1.73 28.97 -13.60
N VAL A 132 -1.67 28.04 -14.56
CA VAL A 132 -1.04 26.72 -14.38
C VAL A 132 0.47 26.88 -14.30
N GLN A 133 1.07 26.23 -13.31
CA GLN A 133 2.51 26.31 -13.04
C GLN A 133 3.24 25.06 -13.52
N ALA A 134 2.63 23.88 -13.38
CA ALA A 134 3.20 22.63 -13.82
C ALA A 134 2.21 21.76 -14.60
N LEU A 135 2.74 20.87 -15.43
CA LEU A 135 1.98 19.87 -16.18
C LEU A 135 2.38 18.47 -15.72
N LEU A 136 1.42 17.68 -15.28
CA LEU A 136 1.55 16.25 -15.03
C LEU A 136 1.15 15.48 -16.28
N VAL A 137 2.06 14.64 -16.76
CA VAL A 137 1.83 13.67 -17.84
C VAL A 137 2.10 12.26 -17.32
N SER A 138 1.40 11.29 -17.87
CA SER A 138 1.60 9.88 -17.55
C SER A 138 1.48 9.00 -18.78
N ASP A 139 2.20 7.88 -18.77
CA ASP A 139 2.27 6.95 -19.88
C ASP A 139 2.32 5.52 -19.34
N ILE A 140 1.54 4.62 -19.95
CA ILE A 140 1.69 3.18 -19.71
C ILE A 140 2.83 2.67 -20.59
N THR A 141 3.96 2.38 -19.97
CA THR A 141 5.20 2.01 -20.68
C THR A 141 5.33 0.53 -20.94
N TYR A 142 4.63 -0.31 -20.16
CA TYR A 142 4.64 -1.76 -20.32
C TYR A 142 3.30 -2.36 -19.89
N VAL A 143 2.81 -3.30 -20.68
CA VAL A 143 1.70 -4.18 -20.31
C VAL A 143 2.06 -5.58 -20.74
N ASP A 144 1.89 -6.53 -19.83
CA ASP A 144 2.00 -7.95 -20.10
C ASP A 144 0.85 -8.69 -19.44
N MET A 145 0.40 -9.74 -20.11
CA MET A 145 -0.72 -10.55 -19.65
C MET A 145 -0.57 -11.97 -20.14
N ASP A 146 -0.85 -12.90 -19.24
CA ASP A 146 -0.76 -14.33 -19.51
C ASP A 146 -1.98 -15.06 -18.96
N GLU A 147 -2.41 -16.08 -19.70
CA GLU A 147 -3.53 -16.95 -19.35
C GLU A 147 -3.14 -18.40 -19.54
N SER A 148 -3.29 -19.20 -18.49
CA SER A 148 -2.98 -20.62 -18.56
C SER A 148 -3.95 -21.45 -17.75
N ILE A 149 -4.09 -22.72 -18.11
CA ILE A 149 -4.93 -23.67 -17.39
C ILE A 149 -4.03 -24.65 -16.64
N VAL A 150 -4.25 -24.74 -15.33
CA VAL A 150 -3.55 -25.65 -14.43
C VAL A 150 -4.52 -26.68 -13.86
N GLY A 151 -4.09 -27.93 -13.74
CA GLY A 151 -4.88 -29.03 -13.19
C GLY A 151 -4.25 -29.57 -11.91
N ARG A 152 -5.02 -29.63 -10.81
CA ARG A 152 -4.62 -30.11 -9.49
C ARG A 152 -5.37 -31.39 -9.11
N ASP A 153 -4.62 -32.44 -8.81
CA ASP A 153 -5.20 -33.73 -8.42
C ASP A 153 -5.78 -33.66 -7.00
N ILE A 154 -6.97 -34.20 -6.84
CA ILE A 154 -7.62 -34.43 -5.55
C ILE A 154 -7.54 -35.92 -5.24
N ARG A 155 -6.86 -36.24 -4.15
CA ARG A 155 -6.67 -37.61 -3.67
C ARG A 155 -7.57 -37.88 -2.48
N THR A 156 -8.20 -39.04 -2.48
CA THR A 156 -8.95 -39.54 -1.32
C THR A 156 -8.53 -40.96 -1.01
N TYR A 157 -8.61 -41.34 0.26
CA TYR A 157 -8.38 -42.72 0.69
C TYR A 157 -9.55 -43.59 0.22
N VAL A 158 -9.24 -44.67 -0.50
CA VAL A 158 -10.22 -45.65 -0.95
C VAL A 158 -9.90 -47.01 -0.35
N THR A 159 -10.94 -47.71 0.10
CA THR A 159 -10.86 -49.07 0.61
C THR A 159 -11.41 -50.02 -0.45
N GLU A 160 -10.54 -50.80 -1.08
CA GLU A 160 -10.90 -51.84 -2.03
C GLU A 160 -10.45 -53.19 -1.47
N GLY A 161 -11.41 -54.00 -1.00
CA GLY A 161 -11.13 -55.24 -0.28
C GLY A 161 -10.37 -54.99 1.03
N ALA A 162 -9.20 -55.59 1.20
CA ALA A 162 -8.36 -55.44 2.40
C ALA A 162 -7.27 -54.35 2.28
N LYS A 163 -7.24 -53.60 1.18
CA LYS A 163 -6.22 -52.57 0.93
C LYS A 163 -6.81 -51.17 1.06
N ASN A 164 -6.10 -50.31 1.80
CA ASN A 164 -6.35 -48.88 1.89
C ASN A 164 -5.20 -48.14 1.23
N TYR A 165 -5.50 -47.32 0.23
CA TYR A 165 -4.49 -46.53 -0.47
C TYR A 165 -5.08 -45.19 -0.94
N GLU A 166 -4.20 -44.21 -1.19
CA GLU A 166 -4.61 -42.94 -1.80
C GLU A 166 -4.85 -43.13 -3.30
N LYS A 167 -6.03 -42.71 -3.76
CA LYS A 167 -6.41 -42.73 -5.17
C LYS A 167 -6.79 -41.32 -5.59
N VAL A 168 -6.32 -40.87 -6.75
CA VAL A 168 -6.78 -39.62 -7.36
C VAL A 168 -8.24 -39.83 -7.77
N THR A 169 -9.19 -39.20 -7.09
CA THR A 169 -10.62 -39.37 -7.35
C THR A 169 -11.20 -38.29 -8.23
N SER A 170 -10.58 -37.11 -8.22
CA SER A 170 -10.91 -36.05 -9.15
C SER A 170 -9.69 -35.19 -9.45
N ARG A 171 -9.79 -34.37 -10.49
CA ARG A 171 -8.80 -33.33 -10.83
C ARG A 171 -9.53 -32.02 -11.04
N GLU A 172 -9.13 -30.99 -10.30
CA GLU A 172 -9.70 -29.65 -10.41
C GLU A 172 -8.87 -28.80 -11.36
N TYR A 173 -9.55 -28.08 -12.25
CA TYR A 173 -8.91 -27.21 -13.22
C TYR A 173 -9.16 -25.75 -12.87
N PHE A 174 -8.11 -24.95 -12.97
CA PHE A 174 -8.11 -23.52 -12.69
C PHE A 174 -7.55 -22.78 -13.89
N LEU A 175 -8.22 -21.69 -14.27
CA LEU A 175 -7.66 -20.65 -15.12
C LEU A 175 -6.81 -19.74 -14.23
N VAL A 176 -5.55 -19.56 -14.59
CA VAL A 176 -4.62 -18.61 -13.97
C VAL A 176 -4.46 -17.44 -14.94
N GLN A 177 -4.81 -16.23 -14.49
CA GLN A 177 -4.60 -14.99 -15.22
C GLN A 177 -3.54 -14.17 -14.49
N GLN A 178 -2.48 -13.78 -15.19
CA GLN A 178 -1.44 -12.89 -14.68
C GLN A 178 -1.44 -11.59 -15.47
N ALA A 179 -1.39 -10.45 -14.78
CA ALA A 179 -1.30 -9.12 -15.39
C ALA A 179 -0.10 -8.38 -14.80
N THR A 180 0.69 -7.72 -15.65
CA THR A 180 1.79 -6.84 -15.26
C THR A 180 1.63 -5.50 -15.95
N LEU A 181 1.80 -4.41 -15.20
CA LEU A 181 1.64 -3.05 -15.68
C LEU A 181 2.79 -2.18 -15.20
N SER A 182 3.36 -1.39 -16.11
CA SER A 182 4.25 -0.28 -15.74
C SER A 182 3.65 1.06 -16.11
N LEU A 183 3.55 1.95 -15.12
CA LEU A 183 3.09 3.32 -15.26
C LEU A 183 4.25 4.26 -14.99
N THR A 184 4.50 5.20 -15.89
CA THR A 184 5.46 6.28 -15.66
C THR A 184 4.69 7.59 -15.61
N TYR A 185 4.98 8.45 -14.64
CA TYR A 185 4.49 9.83 -14.63
C TYR A 185 5.65 10.82 -14.57
N SER A 186 5.43 12.01 -15.12
CA SER A 186 6.36 13.13 -15.01
C SER A 186 5.62 14.42 -14.70
N VAL A 187 6.22 15.28 -13.88
CA VAL A 187 5.75 16.66 -13.64
C VAL A 187 6.75 17.62 -14.28
N ILE A 188 6.25 18.52 -15.11
CA ILE A 188 7.05 19.43 -15.94
C ILE A 188 6.76 20.87 -15.50
N ASP A 189 7.81 21.65 -15.22
CA ASP A 189 7.70 23.09 -15.01
C ASP A 189 7.36 23.77 -16.34
N LEU A 190 6.22 24.45 -16.40
CA LEU A 190 5.80 25.15 -17.62
C LEU A 190 6.64 26.39 -17.92
N ALA A 191 7.24 27.04 -16.91
CA ALA A 191 8.07 28.22 -17.07
C ALA A 191 9.45 27.88 -17.65
N GLN A 192 10.14 26.89 -17.07
CA GLN A 192 11.49 26.54 -17.48
C GLN A 192 11.56 25.36 -18.44
N ASN A 193 10.45 24.63 -18.62
CA ASN A 193 10.37 23.44 -19.48
C ASN A 193 11.35 22.33 -19.10
N HIS A 194 11.61 22.17 -17.81
CA HIS A 194 12.36 21.03 -17.30
C HIS A 194 11.42 20.07 -16.55
N VAL A 195 11.84 18.81 -16.47
CA VAL A 195 11.14 17.79 -15.68
C VAL A 195 11.51 17.98 -14.21
N LEU A 196 10.54 18.28 -13.37
CA LEU A 196 10.69 18.40 -11.91
C LEU A 196 10.83 17.02 -11.26
N VAL A 197 10.03 16.07 -11.72
CA VAL A 197 10.07 14.67 -11.28
C VAL A 197 9.64 13.77 -12.41
N SER A 198 10.28 12.60 -12.49
CA SER A 198 9.80 11.45 -13.26
C SER A 198 9.94 10.19 -12.42
N ARG A 199 8.90 9.37 -12.36
CA ARG A 199 8.85 8.13 -11.58
C ARG A 199 8.15 7.04 -12.37
N SER A 200 8.61 5.81 -12.19
CA SER A 200 8.03 4.62 -12.82
C SER A 200 7.67 3.60 -11.77
N PHE A 201 6.48 3.02 -11.91
CA PHE A 201 5.95 1.97 -11.07
C PHE A 201 5.79 0.72 -11.90
N THR A 202 5.90 -0.44 -11.28
CA THR A 202 5.58 -1.71 -11.91
C THR A 202 4.91 -2.59 -10.89
N GLY A 203 3.75 -3.12 -11.26
CA GLY A 203 2.95 -3.99 -10.40
C GLY A 203 2.51 -5.21 -11.18
N LYS A 204 2.26 -6.29 -10.44
CA LYS A 204 1.83 -7.58 -10.98
C LYS A 204 0.71 -8.13 -10.11
N GLN A 205 -0.34 -8.61 -10.75
CA GLN A 205 -1.45 -9.29 -10.08
C GLN A 205 -1.73 -10.64 -10.74
N GLU A 206 -2.23 -11.57 -9.93
CA GLU A 206 -2.60 -12.91 -10.36
C GLU A 206 -3.98 -13.27 -9.83
N ARG A 207 -4.77 -13.97 -10.64
CA ARG A 207 -6.06 -14.52 -10.23
C ARG A 207 -6.23 -15.94 -10.71
N GLU A 208 -6.54 -16.82 -9.76
CA GLU A 208 -6.94 -18.19 -10.04
C GLU A 208 -8.47 -18.33 -10.00
N THR A 209 -9.00 -18.98 -11.02
CA THR A 209 -10.43 -19.12 -11.22
C THR A 209 -10.76 -20.58 -11.50
N LYS A 210 -11.52 -21.25 -10.64
CA LYS A 210 -11.86 -22.68 -10.83
C LYS A 210 -12.83 -22.88 -11.99
N ILE A 211 -12.38 -23.52 -13.07
CA ILE A 211 -13.15 -23.67 -14.32
C ILE A 211 -13.92 -24.99 -14.44
N GLY A 212 -13.48 -26.01 -13.72
CA GLY A 212 -14.16 -27.30 -13.72
C GLY A 212 -13.45 -28.37 -12.90
N THR A 213 -14.07 -29.54 -12.87
CA THR A 213 -13.56 -30.71 -12.18
C THR A 213 -13.76 -31.94 -13.07
N ARG A 214 -12.72 -32.73 -13.27
CA ARG A 214 -12.83 -34.09 -13.80
C ARG A 214 -13.03 -35.06 -12.65
N ILE A 215 -14.08 -35.86 -12.71
CA ILE A 215 -14.35 -36.92 -11.73
C ILE A 215 -14.09 -38.26 -12.40
N TYR A 216 -13.22 -39.08 -11.81
CA TYR A 216 -12.91 -40.41 -12.33
C TYR A 216 -13.94 -41.41 -11.81
N LEU A 217 -14.54 -42.19 -12.72
CA LEU A 217 -15.57 -43.17 -12.41
C LEU A 217 -14.90 -44.55 -12.27
N PHE A 218 -14.87 -45.07 -11.05
CA PHE A 218 -14.16 -46.33 -10.75
C PHE A 218 -15.06 -47.57 -10.74
N ASP A 219 -16.39 -47.39 -10.77
CA ASP A 219 -17.38 -48.47 -10.64
C ASP A 219 -18.13 -48.75 -11.96
N THR A 220 -17.50 -48.45 -13.09
CA THR A 220 -18.09 -48.62 -14.43
C THR A 220 -17.37 -49.72 -15.21
N ALA A 221 -18.12 -50.47 -16.02
CA ALA A 221 -17.60 -51.53 -16.88
C ALA A 221 -16.56 -51.06 -17.92
N ALA A 222 -16.39 -49.75 -18.11
CA ALA A 222 -15.37 -49.13 -18.95
C ALA A 222 -14.19 -48.61 -18.10
N PRO A 223 -12.99 -49.21 -18.20
CA PRO A 223 -11.79 -48.70 -17.54
C PRO A 223 -11.44 -47.29 -18.04
N GLY A 224 -11.19 -46.36 -17.11
CA GLY A 224 -10.82 -44.98 -17.45
C GLY A 224 -11.98 -44.03 -17.73
N ALA A 225 -13.23 -44.44 -17.43
CA ALA A 225 -14.38 -43.55 -17.54
C ALA A 225 -14.22 -42.32 -16.62
N TYR A 226 -14.59 -41.15 -17.14
CA TYR A 226 -14.60 -39.91 -16.39
C TYR A 226 -15.84 -39.08 -16.74
N ARG A 227 -16.19 -38.16 -15.84
CA ARG A 227 -17.18 -37.11 -16.08
C ARG A 227 -16.55 -35.75 -15.79
N ASP A 228 -16.63 -34.85 -16.75
CA ASP A 228 -16.19 -33.46 -16.56
C ASP A 228 -17.39 -32.60 -16.13
N GLU A 229 -17.25 -31.95 -14.98
CA GLU A 229 -18.17 -30.92 -14.49
C GLU A 229 -17.58 -29.54 -14.74
N ARG A 230 -18.22 -28.74 -15.59
CA ARG A 230 -17.78 -27.39 -15.90
C ARG A 230 -18.48 -26.39 -14.98
N ARG A 231 -17.74 -25.43 -14.44
CA ARG A 231 -18.32 -24.33 -13.64
C ARG A 231 -18.73 -23.13 -14.49
N TYR A 232 -18.17 -22.97 -15.69
CA TYR A 232 -18.52 -21.88 -16.59
C TYR A 232 -19.49 -22.32 -17.66
N ALA A 233 -20.61 -21.59 -17.75
CA ALA A 233 -21.64 -21.82 -18.75
C ALA A 233 -21.23 -21.37 -20.17
N SER A 234 -20.22 -20.50 -20.33
CA SER A 234 -19.97 -19.79 -21.59
C SER A 234 -18.63 -20.07 -22.27
N GLY A 235 -17.67 -20.76 -21.67
CA GLY A 235 -16.36 -21.00 -22.31
C GLY A 235 -15.54 -19.71 -22.56
N HIS A 236 -15.72 -18.67 -21.74
CA HIS A 236 -14.97 -17.41 -21.80
C HIS A 236 -14.23 -17.18 -20.48
N ALA A 237 -12.99 -16.72 -20.55
CA ALA A 237 -12.24 -16.26 -19.38
C ALA A 237 -12.76 -14.90 -18.88
N PRO A 238 -12.59 -14.59 -17.58
CA PRO A 238 -12.90 -13.27 -17.03
C PRO A 238 -12.04 -12.17 -17.66
N SER A 239 -12.54 -10.92 -17.68
CA SER A 239 -11.76 -9.78 -18.17
C SER A 239 -10.51 -9.52 -17.30
N PHE A 240 -9.45 -9.02 -17.94
CA PHE A 240 -8.23 -8.56 -17.27
C PHE A 240 -8.38 -7.21 -16.57
N ALA A 241 -9.38 -6.39 -16.92
CA ALA A 241 -9.52 -5.03 -16.41
C ALA A 241 -9.46 -4.93 -14.86
N PRO A 242 -10.11 -5.82 -14.08
CA PRO A 242 -10.03 -5.77 -12.62
C PRO A 242 -8.64 -6.06 -12.03
N LEU A 243 -7.77 -6.78 -12.75
CA LEU A 243 -6.38 -7.00 -12.30
C LEU A 243 -5.55 -5.72 -12.46
N PHE A 244 -5.76 -5.00 -13.56
CA PHE A 244 -5.09 -3.73 -13.79
C PHE A 244 -5.59 -2.63 -12.85
N GLU A 245 -6.89 -2.60 -12.54
CA GLU A 245 -7.45 -1.71 -11.51
C GLU A 245 -6.76 -1.92 -10.16
N GLN A 246 -6.60 -3.17 -9.72
CA GLN A 246 -5.88 -3.51 -8.48
C GLN A 246 -4.41 -3.03 -8.50
N ILE A 247 -3.70 -3.20 -9.62
CA ILE A 247 -2.33 -2.70 -9.76
C ILE A 247 -2.28 -1.16 -9.64
N LEU A 248 -3.19 -0.46 -10.30
CA LEU A 248 -3.24 1.00 -10.28
C LEU A 248 -3.60 1.53 -8.89
N ASP A 249 -4.53 0.88 -8.20
CA ASP A 249 -4.91 1.23 -6.83
C ASP A 249 -3.72 1.12 -5.86
N GLU A 250 -2.85 0.12 -6.02
CA GLU A 250 -1.62 0.01 -5.23
C GLU A 250 -0.65 1.18 -5.46
N PHE A 251 -0.64 1.76 -6.66
CA PHE A 251 0.21 2.92 -6.96
C PHE A 251 -0.31 4.21 -6.33
N SER A 252 -1.63 4.37 -6.17
CA SER A 252 -2.29 5.61 -5.76
C SER A 252 -1.68 6.25 -4.50
N SER A 253 -1.56 5.46 -3.44
CA SER A 253 -1.03 5.91 -2.14
C SER A 253 0.42 6.42 -2.25
N THR A 254 1.25 5.74 -3.04
CA THR A 254 2.66 6.11 -3.21
C THR A 254 2.80 7.37 -4.08
N ILE A 255 1.94 7.52 -5.09
CA ILE A 255 1.93 8.71 -5.95
C ILE A 255 1.51 9.95 -5.13
N ALA A 256 0.46 9.82 -4.32
CA ALA A 256 0.02 10.90 -3.43
C ALA A 256 1.14 11.34 -2.46
N THR A 257 1.82 10.40 -1.79
CA THR A 257 2.91 10.72 -0.87
C THR A 257 4.14 11.29 -1.56
N GLN A 258 4.38 10.94 -2.83
CA GLN A 258 5.50 11.50 -3.60
C GLN A 258 5.27 12.96 -3.99
N LEU A 259 4.03 13.30 -4.35
CA LEU A 259 3.70 14.60 -4.92
C LEU A 259 3.36 15.66 -3.87
N ALA A 260 2.83 15.26 -2.72
CA ALA A 260 2.39 16.22 -1.70
C ALA A 260 2.69 15.73 -0.28
N PRO A 261 2.94 16.68 0.65
CA PRO A 261 2.86 16.41 2.08
C PRO A 261 1.56 15.74 2.46
N SER A 262 1.63 14.73 3.33
CA SER A 262 0.46 13.99 3.77
C SER A 262 0.61 13.53 5.21
N TYR A 263 -0.51 13.18 5.83
CA TYR A 263 -0.51 12.67 7.19
C TYR A 263 -0.41 11.16 7.22
N GLN A 264 0.55 10.63 7.97
CA GLN A 264 0.71 9.21 8.21
C GLN A 264 0.32 8.84 9.63
N LEU A 265 -0.46 7.76 9.75
CA LEU A 265 -0.86 7.19 11.03
C LEU A 265 0.08 6.04 11.40
N SER A 266 0.58 6.03 12.63
CA SER A 266 1.31 4.88 13.16
C SER A 266 0.78 4.49 14.54
N ARG A 267 0.93 3.22 14.90
CA ARG A 267 0.52 2.67 16.18
C ARG A 267 1.76 2.35 17.00
N LEU A 268 1.89 3.00 18.14
CA LEU A 268 3.05 2.87 19.01
C LEU A 268 2.66 2.17 20.33
N PRO A 269 3.38 1.12 20.74
CA PRO A 269 3.11 0.47 22.01
C PRO A 269 3.61 1.31 23.18
N LEU A 270 2.77 1.47 24.20
CA LEU A 270 3.19 1.98 25.50
C LEU A 270 4.09 0.95 26.19
N LEU A 271 5.08 1.43 26.94
CA LEU A 271 5.84 0.57 27.85
C LEU A 271 4.90 0.00 28.90
N ALA A 272 5.14 -1.25 29.28
CA ALA A 272 4.39 -1.88 30.36
C ALA A 272 4.77 -1.26 31.71
N ASN A 273 3.84 -1.31 32.68
CA ASN A 273 4.05 -0.86 34.05
C ASN A 273 5.03 -1.77 34.81
N LYS A 274 6.32 -1.65 34.50
CA LYS A 274 7.43 -2.43 35.06
C LYS A 274 8.61 -1.49 35.34
N PRO A 275 9.07 -1.38 36.61
CA PRO A 275 8.52 -2.01 37.82
C PRO A 275 7.07 -1.59 38.09
N LYS A 276 6.32 -2.37 38.87
CA LYS A 276 4.88 -2.10 39.05
C LYS A 276 4.67 -0.90 39.98
N LEU A 277 4.09 0.18 39.47
CA LEU A 277 3.61 1.34 40.24
C LEU A 277 2.07 1.33 40.25
N LYS A 278 1.44 1.27 41.43
CA LYS A 278 -0.03 1.10 41.53
C LYS A 278 -0.77 2.33 41.01
N GLU A 279 -0.22 3.49 41.30
CA GLU A 279 -0.72 4.81 40.96
C GLU A 279 -0.78 4.99 39.43
N ALA A 280 0.10 4.31 38.68
CA ALA A 280 0.11 4.34 37.23
C ALA A 280 -1.08 3.59 36.58
N GLU A 281 -1.76 2.67 37.29
CA GLU A 281 -2.85 1.87 36.71
C GLU A 281 -3.99 2.73 36.16
N ALA A 282 -4.27 3.88 36.79
CA ALA A 282 -5.26 4.84 36.32
C ALA A 282 -4.88 5.44 34.95
N ALA A 283 -3.62 5.84 34.78
CA ALA A 283 -3.11 6.41 33.54
C ALA A 283 -3.17 5.41 32.38
N TYR A 284 -2.77 4.15 32.61
CA TYR A 284 -2.90 3.07 31.61
C TYR A 284 -4.35 2.81 31.21
N LYS A 285 -5.29 2.89 32.17
CA LYS A 285 -6.71 2.71 31.88
C LYS A 285 -7.24 3.82 30.97
N LEU A 286 -6.89 5.07 31.25
CA LEU A 286 -7.27 6.22 30.43
C LEU A 286 -6.68 6.12 29.01
N ALA A 287 -5.41 5.75 28.89
CA ALA A 287 -4.77 5.56 27.60
C ALA A 287 -5.46 4.47 26.74
N ARG A 288 -5.85 3.35 27.35
CA ARG A 288 -6.63 2.28 26.67
C ARG A 288 -8.00 2.74 26.18
N GLN A 289 -8.60 3.71 26.87
CA GLN A 289 -9.90 4.26 26.51
C GLN A 289 -9.81 5.35 25.43
N GLY A 290 -8.59 5.71 24.98
CA GLY A 290 -8.38 6.81 24.03
C GLY A 290 -8.35 8.20 24.68
N SER A 291 -8.43 8.28 26.01
CA SER A 291 -8.37 9.54 26.77
C SER A 291 -6.91 9.99 26.94
N TYR A 292 -6.27 10.39 25.83
CA TYR A 292 -4.83 10.65 25.79
C TYR A 292 -4.40 11.85 26.64
N ALA A 293 -5.08 12.99 26.58
CA ALA A 293 -4.69 14.17 27.37
C ALA A 293 -4.76 13.93 28.89
N PRO A 294 -5.85 13.37 29.46
CA PRO A 294 -5.87 13.01 30.89
C PRO A 294 -4.83 11.94 31.27
N ALA A 295 -4.58 10.96 30.39
CA ALA A 295 -3.55 9.95 30.63
C ALA A 295 -2.14 10.55 30.65
N GLN A 296 -1.87 11.51 29.75
CA GLN A 296 -0.59 12.20 29.63
C GLN A 296 -0.26 12.95 30.91
N ILE A 297 -1.22 13.70 31.46
CA ILE A 297 -1.06 14.46 32.72
C ILE A 297 -0.66 13.51 33.85
N LEU A 298 -1.40 12.42 34.05
CA LEU A 298 -1.10 11.47 35.13
C LEU A 298 0.25 10.77 34.95
N PHE A 299 0.60 10.37 33.72
CA PHE A 299 1.91 9.77 33.47
C PHE A 299 3.04 10.78 33.71
N HIS A 300 2.85 12.04 33.34
CA HIS A 300 3.85 13.09 33.56
C HIS A 300 4.03 13.41 35.05
N GLU A 301 2.94 13.52 35.81
CA GLU A 301 3.01 13.71 37.28
C GLU A 301 3.77 12.57 37.96
N LEU A 302 3.50 11.32 37.59
CA LEU A 302 4.19 10.15 38.13
C LEU A 302 5.67 10.10 37.72
N TRP A 303 6.00 10.61 36.53
CA TRP A 303 7.39 10.76 36.11
C TRP A 303 8.14 11.78 36.97
N GLU A 304 7.53 12.94 37.25
CA GLU A 304 8.15 13.97 38.07
C GLU A 304 8.32 13.55 39.54
N GLN A 305 7.38 12.78 40.09
CA GLN A 305 7.41 12.33 41.48
C GLN A 305 8.33 11.12 41.70
N GLU A 306 8.17 10.08 40.89
CA GLU A 306 8.77 8.75 41.14
C GLU A 306 9.93 8.43 40.19
N ARG A 307 10.18 9.27 39.18
CA ARG A 307 11.12 9.00 38.07
C ARG A 307 10.91 7.61 37.45
N HIS A 308 9.64 7.20 37.38
CA HIS A 308 9.23 5.91 36.85
C HIS A 308 9.33 5.90 35.32
N LEU A 309 10.32 5.18 34.77
CA LEU A 309 10.63 5.15 33.33
C LEU A 309 9.40 4.93 32.42
N PRO A 310 8.54 3.91 32.63
CA PRO A 310 7.34 3.74 31.81
C PRO A 310 6.41 4.95 31.85
N SER A 311 6.31 5.65 32.97
CA SER A 311 5.48 6.86 33.08
C SER A 311 6.04 8.00 32.24
N GLY A 312 7.34 8.27 32.34
CA GLY A 312 7.98 9.33 31.54
C GLY A 312 7.91 9.04 30.03
N TYR A 313 8.23 7.81 29.65
CA TYR A 313 8.16 7.37 28.26
C TYR A 313 6.73 7.45 27.69
N ASN A 314 5.74 6.93 28.42
CA ASN A 314 4.36 6.94 27.97
C ASN A 314 3.77 8.36 27.94
N ALA A 315 4.17 9.24 28.86
CA ALA A 315 3.79 10.65 28.82
C ALA A 315 4.27 11.32 27.53
N ALA A 316 5.53 11.10 27.14
CA ALA A 316 6.09 11.64 25.90
C ALA A 316 5.38 11.08 24.65
N LEU A 317 5.09 9.78 24.58
CA LEU A 317 4.31 9.21 23.48
C LEU A 317 2.89 9.78 23.38
N LEU A 318 2.27 10.11 24.50
CA LEU A 318 0.94 10.72 24.50
C LEU A 318 0.99 12.19 24.06
N LEU A 319 2.05 12.95 24.38
CA LEU A 319 2.27 14.29 23.81
C LEU A 319 2.37 14.22 22.28
N GLU A 320 3.14 13.27 21.76
CA GLU A 320 3.24 13.02 20.31
C GLU A 320 1.87 12.67 19.70
N ALA A 321 1.09 11.82 20.37
CA ALA A 321 -0.27 11.48 19.92
C ALA A 321 -1.24 12.67 19.91
N LEU A 322 -1.00 13.67 20.77
CA LEU A 322 -1.77 14.91 20.84
C LEU A 322 -1.31 15.95 19.81
N GLY A 323 -0.25 15.67 19.05
CA GLY A 323 0.29 16.55 18.02
C GLY A 323 1.29 17.60 18.54
N THR A 324 1.71 17.51 19.81
CA THR A 324 2.74 18.41 20.39
C THR A 324 4.12 17.78 20.30
N ILE A 325 4.60 17.56 19.07
CA ILE A 325 5.85 16.82 18.82
C ILE A 325 7.09 17.48 19.46
N ASP A 326 7.14 18.81 19.51
CA ASP A 326 8.24 19.54 20.15
C ASP A 326 8.34 19.20 21.64
N GLU A 327 7.21 19.27 22.36
CA GLU A 327 7.13 18.92 23.79
C GLU A 327 7.43 17.42 24.04
N ALA A 328 7.00 16.56 23.11
CA ALA A 328 7.27 15.13 23.18
C ALA A 328 8.77 14.81 23.08
N VAL A 329 9.48 15.46 22.15
CA VAL A 329 10.95 15.35 21.99
C VAL A 329 11.66 15.83 23.25
N ASP A 330 11.26 16.99 23.78
CA ASP A 330 11.86 17.56 24.99
C ASP A 330 11.68 16.62 26.20
N LEU A 331 10.47 16.11 26.42
CA LEU A 331 10.21 15.19 27.51
C LEU A 331 10.94 13.85 27.33
N MET A 332 10.95 13.28 26.12
CA MET A 332 11.66 12.02 25.87
C MET A 332 13.17 12.19 26.03
N SER A 333 13.72 13.35 25.68
CA SER A 333 15.12 13.71 25.94
C SER A 333 15.41 13.72 27.44
N ILE A 334 14.56 14.36 28.25
CA ILE A 334 14.71 14.36 29.72
C ILE A 334 14.65 12.93 30.26
N VAL A 335 13.71 12.10 29.79
CA VAL A 335 13.57 10.70 30.21
C VAL A 335 14.82 9.89 29.86
N TYR A 336 15.33 10.03 28.64
CA TYR A 336 16.54 9.35 28.20
C TYR A 336 17.76 9.75 29.04
N HIS A 337 18.02 11.05 29.22
CA HIS A 337 19.17 11.51 30.00
C HIS A 337 19.08 11.13 31.48
N SER A 338 17.87 10.97 32.02
CA SER A 338 17.65 10.58 33.42
C SER A 338 17.75 9.07 33.65
N THR A 339 17.48 8.24 32.63
CA THR A 339 17.35 6.77 32.80
C THR A 339 18.38 5.96 32.02
N ALA A 340 19.05 6.55 31.02
CA ALA A 340 19.88 5.87 30.04
C ALA A 340 19.20 4.68 29.34
N SER A 341 17.86 4.69 29.25
CA SER A 341 17.09 3.61 28.64
C SER A 341 17.24 3.59 27.12
N GLN A 342 17.62 2.44 26.56
CA GLN A 342 17.69 2.24 25.11
C GLN A 342 16.33 2.47 24.43
N GLN A 343 15.23 2.02 25.06
CA GLN A 343 13.89 2.23 24.51
C GLN A 343 13.54 3.72 24.41
N ALA A 344 13.92 4.51 25.41
CA ALA A 344 13.73 5.97 25.39
C ALA A 344 14.62 6.64 24.33
N HIS A 345 15.85 6.14 24.14
CA HIS A 345 16.75 6.61 23.09
C HIS A 345 16.16 6.37 21.69
N ASP A 346 15.73 5.14 21.40
CA ASP A 346 15.17 4.77 20.10
C ASP A 346 13.89 5.59 19.80
N ALA A 347 13.05 5.80 20.82
CA ALA A 347 11.87 6.64 20.69
C ALA A 347 12.21 8.12 20.48
N LEU A 348 13.24 8.64 21.15
CA LEU A 348 13.71 10.01 20.96
C LEU A 348 14.19 10.24 19.52
N LEU A 349 15.04 9.35 18.99
CA LEU A 349 15.54 9.45 17.61
C LEU A 349 14.39 9.46 16.61
N ARG A 350 13.41 8.57 16.78
CA ARG A 350 12.20 8.51 15.95
C ARG A 350 11.37 9.78 16.05
N MET A 351 11.18 10.34 17.24
CA MET A 351 10.44 11.61 17.42
C MET A 351 11.18 12.79 16.77
N GLN A 352 12.51 12.83 16.86
CA GLN A 352 13.34 13.85 16.20
C GLN A 352 13.24 13.75 14.67
N GLU A 353 13.25 12.53 14.13
CA GLU A 353 13.01 12.29 12.71
C GLU A 353 11.61 12.76 12.28
N ALA A 354 10.58 12.41 13.05
CA ALA A 354 9.21 12.86 12.81
C ALA A 354 9.08 14.40 12.87
N GLN A 355 9.71 15.04 13.86
CA GLN A 355 9.76 16.49 14.01
C GLN A 355 10.44 17.17 12.81
N SER A 356 11.58 16.62 12.36
CA SER A 356 12.28 17.12 11.17
C SER A 356 11.44 16.96 9.91
N GLY A 357 10.77 15.81 9.76
CA GLY A 357 9.82 15.55 8.67
C GLY A 357 8.67 16.56 8.66
N GLN A 358 8.03 16.77 9.80
CA GLN A 358 6.94 17.73 9.97
C GLN A 358 7.37 19.15 9.59
N LYS A 359 8.53 19.61 10.08
CA LYS A 359 9.07 20.94 9.72
C LYS A 359 9.31 21.06 8.22
N LYS A 360 9.83 20.02 7.56
CA LYS A 360 10.03 20.01 6.10
C LYS A 360 8.69 20.06 5.37
N ALA A 361 7.70 19.31 5.83
CA ALA A 361 6.36 19.29 5.27
C ALA A 361 5.65 20.64 5.40
N GLU A 362 5.74 21.28 6.58
CA GLU A 362 5.20 22.61 6.84
C GLU A 362 5.81 23.66 5.90
N ARG A 363 7.12 23.61 5.65
CA ARG A 363 7.79 24.46 4.64
C ARG A 363 7.27 24.19 3.23
N GLN A 364 7.14 22.91 2.87
CA GLN A 364 6.56 22.53 1.59
C GLN A 364 5.12 23.01 1.45
N ILE A 365 4.35 23.14 2.54
CA ILE A 365 2.97 23.69 2.54
C ILE A 365 2.98 25.21 2.47
N SER A 366 3.82 25.89 3.26
CA SER A 366 3.86 27.35 3.33
C SER A 366 4.43 28.00 2.06
N GLY A 367 5.21 27.25 1.26
CA GLY A 367 5.88 27.82 0.09
C GLY A 367 7.16 28.58 0.45
N GLU A 368 7.67 28.43 1.67
CA GLU A 368 8.94 29.02 2.08
C GLU A 368 10.11 28.35 1.34
N VAL A 369 10.59 29.01 0.29
CA VAL A 369 11.81 28.62 -0.41
C VAL A 369 13.01 29.09 0.41
N THR A 370 13.60 28.24 1.24
CA THR A 370 14.97 28.50 1.66
C THR A 370 15.89 28.28 0.47
N ARG A 371 16.72 29.29 0.15
CA ARG A 371 17.93 29.08 -0.66
C ARG A 371 18.97 28.30 0.14
N ASP A 372 18.58 27.16 0.70
CA ASP A 372 19.53 26.26 1.31
C ASP A 372 20.11 25.44 0.16
N GLY A 373 21.30 25.83 -0.29
CA GLY A 373 22.13 25.12 -1.27
C GLY A 373 22.60 23.75 -0.75
N GLN A 374 21.68 22.95 -0.22
CA GLN A 374 21.87 21.61 0.27
C GLN A 374 20.69 20.77 -0.21
N GLY A 375 20.87 20.18 -1.40
CA GLY A 375 20.38 18.82 -1.57
C GLY A 375 20.89 18.04 -0.36
N VAL A 376 19.98 17.57 0.47
CA VAL A 376 20.31 16.83 1.68
C VAL A 376 21.03 15.57 1.22
N THR A 377 22.37 15.63 1.19
CA THR A 377 23.20 14.43 1.30
C THR A 377 22.77 13.78 2.59
N MET A 378 22.04 12.68 2.44
CA MET A 378 21.80 11.71 3.48
C MET A 378 23.18 11.38 4.07
N THR A 379 23.54 11.98 5.20
CA THR A 379 24.76 11.64 5.92
C THR A 379 24.54 10.23 6.46
N GLN A 380 24.84 9.24 5.63
CA GLN A 380 25.08 7.88 6.11
C GLN A 380 26.24 7.99 7.08
N TYR A 381 25.94 7.82 8.37
CA TYR A 381 26.96 7.49 9.34
C TYR A 381 27.50 6.10 8.96
N MET A 382 28.55 6.07 8.13
CA MET A 382 29.45 4.92 8.06
C MET A 382 30.14 4.83 9.43
N VAL A 383 29.66 3.92 10.26
CA VAL A 383 30.46 3.39 11.36
C VAL A 383 31.55 2.55 10.70
N MET A 384 32.79 3.03 10.74
CA MET A 384 33.95 2.19 10.41
C MET A 384 34.30 1.34 11.63
N GLU A 385 34.28 0.03 11.41
CA GLU A 385 34.74 -1.13 12.22
C GLU A 385 34.52 -1.15 13.73
#